data_AF-A0A9X1B6W2-F1
#
_entry.id   AF-A0A9X1B6W2-F1
#
_cell.length_a   1.000
_cell.length_b   1.000
_cell.length_c   1.000
_cell.angle_alpha   90.00
_cell.angle_beta   90.00
_cell.angle_gamma   90.00
#
_symmetry.space_group_name_H-M   'P 1'
#
loop_
_entity.id
_entity.type
_entity.pdbx_description
1 polymer ?
#
loop_
_entity_poly.entity_id
_entity_poly.type
_entity_poly.pdbx_seq_one_letter_code
_entity_poly.pdbx_strand_id
1 'polypeptide(L)' 'MERFADELDLAQYQTDLLTTSAIAAIRQQITAEPGREHCLDCGAPIPLARLRQVPSATRCTLCQEDHEAQISRHRRH' A
#
# COMPACT_ATOMS: atom_id res chain seq x y z
N MET A 1 26.31 -12.26 -29.74
CA MET A 1 26.09 -12.32 -28.28
C MET A 1 25.80 -10.93 -27.72
N GLU A 2 26.47 -9.88 -28.18
CA GLU A 2 26.26 -8.50 -27.68
C GLU A 2 24.83 -7.97 -27.86
N ARG A 3 24.21 -8.16 -29.04
CA ARG A 3 22.81 -7.75 -29.28
C ARG A 3 21.77 -8.30 -28.30
N PHE A 4 21.99 -9.50 -27.75
CA PHE A 4 21.09 -10.06 -26.75
C PHE A 4 21.28 -9.41 -25.38
N ALA A 5 22.51 -9.00 -25.05
CA ALA A 5 22.77 -8.25 -23.82
C ALA A 5 22.12 -6.85 -23.89
N ASP A 6 22.27 -6.14 -25.03
CA ASP A 6 21.64 -4.82 -25.22
C ASP A 6 20.11 -4.87 -25.10
N GLU A 7 19.48 -5.93 -25.63
CA GLU A 7 18.04 -6.11 -25.56
C GLU A 7 17.56 -6.44 -24.13
N LEU A 8 18.32 -7.26 -23.40
CA LEU A 8 18.03 -7.56 -22.00
C LEU A 8 18.21 -6.35 -21.09
N ASP A 9 19.23 -5.53 -21.32
CA ASP A 9 19.47 -4.30 -20.56
C ASP A 9 18.35 -3.28 -20.81
N LEU A 10 17.91 -3.13 -22.06
CA LEU A 10 16.77 -2.28 -22.39
C LEU A 10 15.47 -2.75 -21.74
N ALA A 11 15.19 -4.07 -21.76
CA ALA A 11 14.01 -4.64 -21.14
C ALA A 11 14.01 -4.46 -19.60
N GLN A 12 15.17 -4.61 -18.96
CA GLN A 12 15.33 -4.34 -17.53
C GLN A 12 15.08 -2.86 -17.21
N TYR A 13 15.69 -1.95 -17.97
CA TYR A 13 15.48 -0.52 -17.79
C TYR A 13 14.01 -0.11 -17.91
N GLN A 14 13.29 -0.66 -18.90
CA GLN A 14 11.85 -0.43 -19.05
C GLN A 14 11.06 -0.95 -17.85
N THR A 15 11.40 -2.14 -17.36
CA THR A 15 10.76 -2.75 -16.19
C THR A 15 10.97 -1.88 -14.95
N ASP A 16 12.19 -1.38 -14.74
CA ASP A 16 12.53 -0.52 -13.60
C ASP A 16 11.77 0.81 -13.65
N LEU A 17 11.70 1.44 -14.83
CA LEU A 17 10.93 2.67 -15.01
C LEU A 17 9.45 2.47 -14.69
N LEU A 18 8.85 1.42 -15.25
CA LEU A 18 7.43 1.12 -15.03
C LEU A 18 7.17 0.81 -13.55
N THR A 19 7.99 -0.03 -12.94
CA THR A 19 7.87 -0.40 -11.52
C THR A 19 8.00 0.82 -10.62
N THR A 20 9.01 1.66 -10.86
CA THR A 20 9.25 2.88 -10.07
C THR A 20 8.07 3.86 -10.19
N SER A 21 7.54 4.06 -11.39
CA SER A 21 6.39 4.93 -11.63
C SER A 21 5.12 4.42 -10.93
N ALA A 22 4.87 3.10 -10.96
CA ALA A 22 3.73 2.49 -10.29
C ALA A 22 3.81 2.61 -8.77
N ILE A 23 4.99 2.38 -8.19
CA ILE A 23 5.22 2.56 -6.75
C ILE A 23 4.99 4.01 -6.34
N ALA A 24 5.49 4.97 -7.14
CA ALA A 24 5.29 6.40 -6.86
C ALA A 24 3.80 6.77 -6.87
N ALA A 25 3.04 6.30 -7.86
CA ALA A 25 1.60 6.56 -7.96
C ALA A 25 0.83 6.00 -6.75
N ILE A 26 1.12 4.76 -6.33
CA ILE A 26 0.47 4.13 -5.16
C ILE A 26 0.81 4.92 -3.89
N ARG A 27 2.07 5.32 -3.70
CA ARG A 27 2.48 6.12 -2.54
C ARG A 27 1.76 7.46 -2.46
N GLN A 28 1.58 8.13 -3.60
CA GLN A 28 0.82 9.38 -3.67
C GLN A 28 -0.64 9.18 -3.26
N GLN A 29 -1.30 8.12 -3.75
CA GLN A 29 -2.69 7.81 -3.37
C GLN A 29 -2.84 7.54 -1.87
N ILE A 30 -1.91 6.79 -1.26
CA ILE A 30 -1.95 6.48 0.19
C ILE A 30 -1.77 7.74 1.04
N THR A 31 -0.99 8.71 0.57
CA THR A 31 -0.70 9.94 1.33
C THR A 31 -1.79 10.99 1.16
N ALA A 32 -2.52 10.96 0.05
CA ALA A 32 -3.54 11.96 -0.29
C ALA A 32 -4.81 11.85 0.56
N GLU A 33 -5.16 10.66 1.04
CA GLU A 33 -6.35 10.47 1.88
C GLU A 33 -6.05 10.81 3.35
N PRO A 34 -6.65 11.87 3.92
CA PRO A 34 -6.50 12.17 5.33
C PRO A 34 -7.11 11.03 6.17
N GLY A 35 -6.40 10.62 7.22
CA GLY A 35 -6.89 9.65 8.19
C GLY A 35 -8.14 10.16 8.90
N ARG A 36 -8.93 9.23 9.43
CA ARG A 36 -10.17 9.56 10.15
C ARG A 36 -9.95 9.60 11.66
N GLU A 37 -10.72 10.44 12.33
CA GLU A 37 -10.78 10.47 13.79
C GLU A 37 -11.55 9.26 14.36
N HIS A 38 -12.48 8.70 13.58
CA HIS A 38 -13.33 7.58 13.97
C HIS A 38 -13.20 6.42 13.00
N CYS A 39 -13.16 5.20 13.54
CA CYS A 39 -13.07 3.96 12.79
C CYS A 39 -14.31 3.77 11.90
N LEU A 40 -14.09 3.42 10.64
CA LEU A 40 -15.17 3.15 9.68
C LEU A 40 -16.04 1.94 10.04
N ASP A 41 -15.48 0.91 10.67
CA ASP A 41 -16.21 -0.34 10.94
C ASP A 41 -16.93 -0.33 12.30
N CYS A 42 -16.25 0.13 13.36
CA CYS A 42 -16.78 0.07 14.72
C CYS A 42 -17.18 1.43 15.31
N GLY A 43 -16.87 2.54 14.64
CA GLY A 43 -17.18 3.90 15.12
C GLY A 43 -16.32 4.39 16.30
N ALA A 44 -15.47 3.54 16.88
CA ALA A 44 -14.57 3.93 17.97
C ALA A 44 -13.53 4.96 17.52
N PRO A 45 -13.06 5.86 18.40
CA PRO A 45 -12.01 6.81 18.05
C PRO A 45 -10.71 6.09 17.66
N ILE A 46 -10.07 6.54 16.59
CA ILE A 46 -8.78 6.02 16.14
C ILE A 46 -7.69 6.59 17.06
N PRO A 47 -6.85 5.76 17.70
CA PRO A 47 -5.80 6.26 18.59
C PRO A 47 -4.86 7.22 17.88
N LEU A 48 -4.53 8.36 18.50
CA LEU A 48 -3.57 9.32 17.94
C LEU A 48 -2.20 8.70 17.64
N ALA A 49 -1.78 7.72 18.45
CA ALA A 49 -0.56 6.95 18.19
C ALA A 49 -0.60 6.24 16.82
N ARG A 50 -1.77 5.77 16.39
CA ARG A 50 -1.97 5.14 15.07
C ARG A 50 -1.92 6.18 13.97
N LEU A 51 -2.61 7.30 14.11
CA LEU A 51 -2.61 8.40 13.12
C LEU A 51 -1.23 9.04 12.95
N ARG A 52 -0.41 9.10 14.01
CA ARG A 52 0.99 9.57 13.92
C ARG A 52 1.87 8.65 13.09
N GLN A 53 1.65 7.33 13.16
CA GLN A 53 2.42 6.34 12.41
C GLN A 53 1.88 6.18 10.99
N VAL A 54 0.56 6.25 10.84
CA VAL A 54 -0.15 6.08 9.57
C VAL A 54 -1.17 7.22 9.44
N PRO A 55 -0.76 8.36 8.85
CA PRO A 55 -1.61 9.54 8.72
C PRO A 55 -2.89 9.31 7.92
N SER A 56 -2.93 8.28 7.08
CA SER A 56 -4.10 7.88 6.28
C SER A 56 -4.92 6.75 6.90
N ALA A 57 -4.75 6.46 8.19
CA ALA A 57 -5.50 5.38 8.85
C ALA A 57 -7.01 5.68 8.90
N THR A 58 -7.82 4.75 8.40
CA THR A 58 -9.29 4.84 8.37
C THR A 58 -9.98 3.85 9.32
N ARG A 59 -9.23 2.92 9.91
CA ARG A 59 -9.70 1.89 10.85
C ARG A 59 -8.87 1.91 12.14
N CYS A 60 -9.49 1.53 13.26
CA CYS A 60 -8.76 1.27 14.50
C CYS A 60 -7.90 0.00 14.36
N THR A 61 -6.91 -0.18 15.24
CA THR A 61 -5.99 -1.32 15.19
C THR A 61 -6.71 -2.67 15.16
N LEU A 62 -7.73 -2.84 16.00
CA LEU A 62 -8.49 -4.09 16.10
C LEU A 62 -9.22 -4.43 14.79
N CYS A 63 -9.94 -3.47 14.20
CA CYS A 63 -10.64 -3.66 12.93
C CYS A 63 -9.67 -3.85 11.77
N GLN A 64 -8.49 -3.22 11.82
CA GLN A 64 -7.46 -3.41 10.81
C GLN A 64 -6.88 -4.83 10.86
N GLU A 65 -6.59 -5.35 12.05
CA GLU A 65 -6.08 -6.72 12.24
C GLU A 65 -7.09 -7.77 11.75
N ASP A 66 -8.38 -7.58 12.05
CA ASP A 66 -9.44 -8.46 11.57
C ASP A 66 -9.57 -8.45 10.04
N HIS A 67 -9.57 -7.26 9.44
CA HIS A 67 -9.62 -7.08 7.98
C HIS A 67 -8.42 -7.75 7.28
N GLU A 68 -7.20 -7.58 7.82
CA GLU A 68 -5.99 -8.23 7.31
C GLU A 68 -6.06 -9.76 7.44
N ALA A 69 -6.57 -10.26 8.58
CA ALA A 69 -6.80 -11.69 8.78
C ALA A 69 -7.78 -12.24 7.74
N GLN A 70 -8.88 -11.55 7.45
CA GLN A 70 -9.88 -11.96 6.45
C GLN A 70 -9.31 -11.98 5.02
N ILE A 71 -8.52 -10.95 4.64
CA ILE A 71 -7.85 -10.91 3.34
C ILE A 71 -6.83 -12.05 3.22
N SER A 72 -6.04 -12.28 4.26
CA SER A 72 -5.01 -13.33 4.24
C SER A 72 -5.61 -14.73 4.10
N ARG A 73 -6.82 -14.96 4.63
CA ARG A 73 -7.57 -16.20 4.43
C ARG A 73 -8.04 -16.35 2.99
N HIS A 74 -8.55 -15.28 2.37
CA HIS A 74 -8.97 -15.30 0.97
C HIS A 74 -7.80 -15.49 0.00
N ARG A 75 -6.63 -14.93 0.29
CA ARG A 75 -5.44 -15.07 -0.56
C ARG A 75 -4.81 -16.46 -0.58
N ARG A 76 -5.20 -17.34 0.35
CA ARG A 76 -4.73 -18.73 0.43
C ARG A 76 -5.58 -19.70 -0.38
N HIS A 77 -6.65 -19.21 -1.00
CA HIS A 77 -7.58 -19.98 -1.80
C HIS A 77 -7.48 -19.62 -3.28
#